data_AF-A0A4Q3ISQ2-F1
#
_entry.id   AF-A0A4Q3ISQ2-F1
#
_cell.length_a   1.000
_cell.length_b   1.000
_cell.length_c   1.000
_cell.angle_alpha   90.00
_cell.angle_beta   90.00
_cell.angle_gamma   90.00
#
_symmetry.space_group_name_H-M   'P 1'
#
loop_
_entity.id
_entity.type
_entity.pdbx_description
1 polymer ?
#
loop_
_entity_poly.entity_id
_entity_poly.type
_entity_poly.pdbx_seq_one_letter_code
_entity_poly.pdbx_strand_id
1 'polypeptide(L)'
;MHPSDSDPSGRGPPAAQDDAAVTATGNGAPSPAPVPSKGGDDDDIIIRARDVTVTFGTKTVLDGLSLDVRRGEILGFVGGSGQGKSVLLRTILGLNQ
;
A
#
# COMPACT_ATOMS: atom_id res chain seq x y z
N MET A 1 18.37 12.93 65.59
CA MET A 1 18.51 13.23 64.15
C MET A 1 18.61 11.89 63.44
N HIS A 2 17.73 11.63 62.47
CA HIS A 2 17.54 10.35 61.75
C HIS A 2 18.78 9.94 60.89
N PRO A 3 18.87 8.65 60.47
CA PRO A 3 20.05 7.97 59.93
C PRO A 3 20.21 8.22 58.42
N SER A 4 21.27 7.69 57.79
CA SER A 4 21.17 6.87 56.56
C SER A 4 22.55 6.48 56.07
N ASP A 5 22.80 5.17 56.12
CA ASP A 5 23.67 4.47 55.18
C ASP A 5 23.38 4.90 53.73
N SER A 6 24.41 4.98 52.90
CA SER A 6 24.25 5.08 51.45
C SER A 6 25.31 4.22 50.78
N ASP A 7 24.93 2.95 50.63
CA ASP A 7 25.46 2.02 49.63
C ASP A 7 24.77 2.34 48.29
N PRO A 8 25.52 2.53 47.20
CA PRO A 8 24.97 2.21 45.90
C PRO A 8 25.86 1.19 45.17
N SER A 9 25.66 -0.07 45.52
CA SER A 9 25.77 -1.19 44.59
C SER A 9 24.84 -0.92 43.38
N GLY A 10 25.39 -0.31 42.34
CA GLY A 10 24.68 0.07 41.11
C GLY A 10 25.45 -0.35 39.87
N ARG A 11 25.52 -1.66 39.62
CA ARG A 11 26.03 -2.24 38.39
C ARG A 11 25.05 -1.93 37.25
N GLY A 12 25.33 -0.92 36.43
CA GLY A 12 24.63 -0.69 35.16
C GLY A 12 25.32 -1.46 34.02
N PRO A 13 24.62 -2.28 33.22
CA PRO A 13 25.18 -2.86 32.00
C PRO A 13 25.39 -1.78 30.92
N PRO A 14 26.35 -1.97 30.00
CA PRO A 14 26.58 -1.04 28.89
C PRO A 14 25.39 -1.09 27.93
N ALA A 15 24.72 0.05 27.71
CA ALA A 15 23.74 0.18 26.64
C ALA A 15 24.48 0.29 25.31
N ALA A 16 24.49 -0.83 24.59
CA ALA A 16 24.84 -0.92 23.19
C ALA A 16 23.87 -0.11 22.34
N GLN A 17 24.40 0.64 21.38
CA GLN A 17 23.76 0.80 20.09
C GLN A 17 24.86 0.86 19.03
N ASP A 18 25.14 -0.30 18.45
CA ASP A 18 25.87 -0.43 17.21
C ASP A 18 24.99 0.12 16.07
N ASP A 19 25.45 1.19 15.44
CA ASP A 19 24.95 1.70 14.17
C ASP A 19 25.27 0.70 13.04
N ALA A 20 24.54 -0.42 13.02
CA ALA A 20 24.55 -1.32 11.88
C ALA A 20 23.66 -0.73 10.78
N ALA A 21 24.27 0.04 9.89
CA ALA A 21 23.67 0.46 8.63
C ALA A 21 23.09 -0.76 7.89
N VAL A 22 21.77 -0.80 7.77
CA VAL A 22 21.05 -1.79 6.97
C VAL A 22 21.31 -1.51 5.49
N THR A 23 22.20 -2.28 4.88
CA THR A 23 22.37 -2.27 3.43
C THR A 23 21.17 -2.96 2.80
N ALA A 24 20.27 -2.20 2.18
CA ALA A 24 19.11 -2.73 1.47
C ALA A 24 19.57 -3.45 0.19
N THR A 25 19.67 -4.78 0.26
CA THR A 25 19.75 -5.64 -0.93
C THR A 25 18.36 -5.78 -1.55
N GLY A 26 18.25 -5.33 -2.81
CA GLY A 26 17.43 -5.94 -3.84
C GLY A 26 15.92 -5.71 -3.80
N ASN A 27 15.40 -4.96 -4.76
CA ASN A 27 14.17 -5.38 -5.43
C ASN A 27 14.13 -4.84 -6.88
N GLY A 28 14.92 -5.48 -7.75
CA GLY A 28 14.71 -5.35 -9.19
C GLY A 28 13.47 -6.16 -9.56
N ALA A 29 12.28 -5.59 -9.36
CA ALA A 29 11.07 -6.18 -9.92
C ALA A 29 11.27 -6.26 -11.44
N PRO A 30 11.01 -7.42 -12.09
CA PRO A 30 10.98 -7.45 -13.54
C PRO A 30 9.98 -6.39 -13.99
N SER A 31 10.42 -5.48 -14.88
CA SER A 31 9.51 -4.57 -15.56
C SER A 31 8.43 -5.46 -16.18
N PRO A 32 7.14 -5.32 -15.80
CA PRO A 32 6.10 -6.10 -16.44
C PRO A 32 6.23 -5.84 -17.94
N ALA A 33 6.39 -6.90 -18.72
CA ALA A 33 6.39 -6.79 -20.16
C ALA A 33 5.14 -5.98 -20.55
N PRO A 34 5.26 -4.96 -21.41
CA PRO A 34 4.12 -4.16 -21.79
C PRO A 34 3.05 -5.12 -22.34
N VAL A 35 1.92 -5.20 -21.64
CA VAL A 35 0.78 -5.99 -22.11
C VAL A 35 0.40 -5.39 -23.47
N PRO A 36 0.39 -6.18 -24.56
CA PRO A 36 0.10 -5.65 -25.88
C PRO A 36 -1.34 -5.13 -25.86
N SER A 37 -1.50 -3.80 -25.86
CA SER A 37 -2.78 -3.14 -26.03
C SER A 37 -3.20 -3.27 -27.49
N LYS A 38 -3.62 -4.48 -27.90
CA LYS A 38 -4.35 -4.65 -29.15
C LYS A 38 -5.66 -3.89 -28.96
N GLY A 39 -5.86 -2.84 -29.77
CA GLY A 39 -7.14 -2.13 -29.83
C GLY A 39 -8.22 -3.13 -30.24
N GLY A 40 -8.88 -3.72 -29.25
CA GLY A 40 -10.02 -4.60 -29.41
C GLY A 40 -11.32 -3.80 -29.28
N ASP A 41 -12.35 -4.29 -29.97
CA ASP A 41 -13.69 -3.75 -29.95
C ASP A 41 -14.22 -3.60 -28.50
N ASP A 42 -15.11 -2.64 -28.28
CA ASP A 42 -15.72 -2.36 -26.97
C ASP A 42 -16.36 -3.62 -26.34
N ASP A 43 -16.77 -4.59 -27.16
CA ASP A 43 -17.31 -5.89 -26.79
C ASP A 43 -16.37 -6.74 -25.91
N ASP A 44 -15.06 -6.48 -25.95
CA ASP A 44 -14.09 -7.22 -25.14
C ASP A 44 -13.92 -6.65 -23.73
N ILE A 45 -14.50 -5.48 -23.42
CA ILE A 45 -14.41 -4.85 -22.09
C ILE A 45 -15.39 -5.52 -21.13
N ILE A 46 -14.85 -6.22 -20.13
CA ILE A 46 -15.61 -6.96 -19.11
C ILE A 46 -15.81 -6.18 -17.81
N ILE A 47 -14.97 -5.18 -17.54
CA ILE A 47 -15.13 -4.24 -16.44
C ILE A 47 -14.90 -2.85 -17.00
N ARG A 48 -15.85 -1.94 -16.78
CA ARG A 48 -15.76 -0.53 -17.15
C ARG A 48 -16.08 0.33 -15.93
N ALA A 49 -15.13 1.15 -15.53
CA ALA A 49 -15.31 2.19 -14.52
C ALA A 49 -15.05 3.56 -15.16
N ARG A 50 -15.88 4.54 -14.85
CA ARG A 50 -15.76 5.91 -15.35
C ARG A 50 -15.96 6.89 -14.21
N ASP A 51 -15.04 7.84 -14.11
CA ASP A 51 -15.06 8.98 -13.18
C ASP A 51 -15.38 8.58 -11.73
N VAL A 52 -14.82 7.45 -11.29
CA VAL A 52 -15.08 6.90 -9.96
C VAL A 52 -14.35 7.72 -8.90
N THR A 53 -15.13 8.41 -8.08
CA THR A 53 -14.66 9.14 -6.90
C THR A 53 -15.25 8.51 -5.63
N VAL A 54 -14.40 8.25 -4.64
CA VAL A 54 -14.80 7.72 -3.34
C VAL A 54 -14.19 8.56 -2.24
N THR A 55 -15.04 9.08 -1.37
CA THR A 55 -14.68 9.98 -0.27
C THR A 55 -15.20 9.44 1.05
N PHE A 56 -14.36 9.45 2.08
CA PHE A 56 -14.74 9.14 3.46
C PHE A 56 -14.53 10.38 4.33
N GLY A 57 -15.63 11.01 4.74
CA GLY A 57 -15.59 12.28 5.46
C GLY A 57 -14.92 13.37 4.62
N THR A 58 -13.77 13.88 5.08
CA THR A 58 -12.98 14.90 4.37
C THR A 58 -11.87 14.33 3.49
N LYS A 59 -11.68 13.00 3.48
CA LYS A 59 -10.59 12.34 2.75
C LYS A 59 -11.11 11.68 1.48
N THR A 60 -10.67 12.18 0.33
CA THR A 60 -10.84 11.51 -0.97
C THR A 60 -9.84 10.36 -1.07
N VAL A 61 -10.33 9.16 -1.33
CA VAL A 61 -9.53 7.92 -1.45
C VAL A 61 -9.39 7.49 -2.91
N LEU A 62 -10.40 7.74 -3.73
CA LEU A 62 -10.35 7.62 -5.19
C LEU A 62 -10.87 8.92 -5.76
N ASP A 63 -10.21 9.44 -6.79
CA ASP A 63 -10.54 10.72 -7.41
C ASP A 63 -10.55 10.55 -8.94
N GLY A 64 -11.74 10.58 -9.54
CA GLY A 64 -11.92 10.55 -10.99
C GLY A 64 -11.34 9.30 -11.68
N LEU A 65 -11.40 8.13 -11.05
CA LEU A 65 -10.81 6.92 -11.61
C LEU A 65 -11.64 6.37 -12.79
N SER A 66 -11.02 6.32 -13.96
CA SER A 66 -11.55 5.68 -15.16
C SER A 66 -10.65 4.53 -15.58
N LEU A 67 -11.21 3.33 -15.73
CA LEU A 67 -10.49 2.14 -16.18
C LEU A 67 -11.38 1.21 -17.00
N ASP A 68 -10.75 0.47 -17.92
CA ASP A 68 -11.34 -0.67 -18.60
C ASP A 68 -10.49 -1.91 -18.33
N VAL A 69 -11.13 -3.04 -18.10
CA VAL A 69 -10.48 -4.36 -18.07
C VAL A 69 -11.10 -5.19 -19.16
N ARG A 70 -10.26 -5.68 -20.08
CA ARG A 70 -10.67 -6.56 -21.17
C ARG A 70 -10.63 -8.02 -20.77
N ARG A 71 -11.33 -8.84 -21.54
CA ARG A 71 -11.30 -10.30 -21.40
C ARG A 71 -9.86 -10.81 -21.49
N GLY A 72 -9.44 -11.52 -20.44
CA GLY A 72 -8.09 -12.11 -20.37
C GLY A 72 -7.02 -11.18 -19.80
N GLU A 73 -7.34 -9.91 -19.49
CA GLU A 73 -6.41 -9.02 -18.80
C GLU A 73 -6.36 -9.31 -17.29
N ILE A 74 -5.17 -9.21 -16.70
CA ILE A 74 -4.95 -9.30 -15.25
C ILE A 74 -4.70 -7.90 -14.72
N LEU A 75 -5.61 -7.40 -13.88
CA LEU A 75 -5.45 -6.11 -13.21
C LEU A 75 -4.84 -6.30 -11.82
N GLY A 76 -3.69 -5.66 -11.58
CA GLY A 76 -3.01 -5.63 -10.29
C GLY A 76 -3.01 -4.24 -9.67
N PHE A 77 -3.26 -4.14 -8.35
CA PHE A 77 -3.19 -2.88 -7.61
C PHE A 77 -1.99 -2.88 -6.67
N VAL A 78 -1.11 -1.89 -6.83
CA VAL A 78 0.12 -1.74 -6.03
C VAL A 78 0.09 -0.43 -5.24
N GLY A 79 0.62 -0.45 -4.02
CA GLY A 79 0.76 0.75 -3.19
C GLY A 79 0.93 0.41 -1.70
N GLY A 80 1.21 1.40 -0.86
CA GLY A 80 1.32 1.23 0.60
C GLY A 80 0.00 0.83 1.27
N SER A 81 0.07 0.31 2.50
CA SER A 81 -1.13 0.03 3.31
C SER A 81 -1.93 1.33 3.51
N GLY A 82 -3.27 1.24 3.47
CA GLY A 82 -4.16 2.40 3.67
C GLY A 82 -4.38 3.32 2.46
N GLN A 83 -3.75 3.06 1.31
CA GLN A 83 -3.88 3.87 0.09
C GLN A 83 -5.14 3.59 -0.75
N GLY A 84 -6.17 2.96 -0.17
CA GLY A 84 -7.45 2.78 -0.88
C GLY A 84 -7.57 1.57 -1.81
N LYS A 85 -6.59 0.66 -1.88
CA LYS A 85 -6.69 -0.56 -2.73
C LYS A 85 -7.92 -1.42 -2.43
N SER A 86 -8.21 -1.67 -1.15
CA SER A 86 -9.41 -2.44 -0.77
C SER A 86 -10.70 -1.68 -1.06
N VAL A 87 -10.66 -0.35 -0.96
CA VAL A 87 -11.80 0.51 -1.35
C VAL A 87 -12.04 0.38 -2.84
N LEU A 88 -10.98 0.48 -3.65
CA LEU A 88 -11.03 0.33 -5.09
C LEU A 88 -11.58 -1.04 -5.53
N LEU A 89 -11.05 -2.13 -4.95
CA LEU A 89 -11.55 -3.47 -5.25
C LEU A 89 -13.04 -3.60 -4.92
N ARG A 90 -13.48 -3.12 -3.76
CA ARG A 90 -14.91 -3.16 -3.38
C ARG A 90 -15.77 -2.29 -4.28
N THR A 91 -15.29 -1.12 -4.68
CA THR A 91 -16.01 -0.22 -5.59
C THR A 91 -16.16 -0.87 -6.97
N ILE A 92 -15.11 -1.48 -7.52
CA ILE A 92 -15.18 -2.20 -8.81
C ILE A 92 -16.13 -3.39 -8.71
N LEU A 93 -16.16 -4.10 -7.58
CA LEU A 93 -17.06 -5.24 -7.36
C LEU A 93 -18.50 -4.82 -7.01
N GLY A 94 -18.81 -3.52 -6.90
CA GLY A 94 -20.13 -3.03 -6.53
C GLY A 94 -20.54 -3.30 -5.08
N LEU A 95 -19.56 -3.50 -4.19
CA LEU A 95 -19.78 -3.91 -2.78
C LEU A 95 -19.80 -2.75 -1.78
N ASN A 96 -19.65 -1.51 -2.24
CA ASN A 96 -19.82 -0.31 -1.42
C ASN A 96 -21.22 0.26 -1.68
N GLN A 97 -22.22 -0.20 -0.90
CA GLN A 97 -23.56 0.40 -0.79
C GLN A 97 -23.69 1.17 0.53
#